data_AF-A0A3M5DQ78-F1
#
_entry.id   AF-A0A3M5DQ78-F1
#
_cell.length_a   1.000
_cell.length_b   1.000
_cell.length_c   1.000
_cell.angle_alpha   90.00
_cell.angle_beta   90.00
_cell.angle_gamma   90.00
#
_symmetry.space_group_name_H-M   'P 1'
#
loop_
_entity.id
_entity.type
_entity.pdbx_description
1 polymer ?
#
loop_
_entity_poly.entity_id
_entity_poly.type
_entity_poly.pdbx_seq_one_letter_code
_entity_poly.pdbx_strand_id
1 'polypeptide(L)' 'MPSPTIEEQFDRVEEFNSLLGAAELNAATTWEEEFTADLRANFQRYGPRMFLSESQHTTLERIANQ' A
#
# COMPACT_ATOMS: atom_id res chain seq x y z
N MET A 1 -19.08 -2.25 3.18
CA MET A 1 -18.70 -2.27 1.76
C MET A 1 -17.45 -3.14 1.65
N PRO A 2 -17.30 -4.02 0.65
CA PRO A 2 -16.02 -4.68 0.42
C PRO A 2 -14.96 -3.62 0.08
N SER A 3 -13.73 -3.83 0.55
CA SER A 3 -12.60 -3.00 0.11
C SER A 3 -12.44 -3.12 -1.40
N PRO A 4 -12.22 -2.04 -2.14
CA PRO A 4 -11.89 -2.14 -3.56
C PRO A 4 -10.49 -2.72 -3.75
N THR A 5 -10.24 -3.28 -4.92
CA THR A 5 -8.91 -3.72 -5.35
C THR A 5 -8.03 -2.52 -5.71
N ILE A 6 -6.73 -2.74 -5.87
CA ILE A 6 -5.79 -1.70 -6.30
C ILE A 6 -6.15 -1.20 -7.71
N GLU A 7 -6.51 -2.09 -8.65
CA GLU A 7 -6.94 -1.68 -10.01
C GLU A 7 -8.26 -0.91 -10.05
N GLU A 8 -9.08 -1.00 -9.00
CA GLU A 8 -10.30 -0.20 -8.85
C GLU A 8 -10.06 1.15 -8.16
N GLN A 9 -8.99 1.26 -7.36
CA GLN A 9 -8.66 2.47 -6.60
C GLN A 9 -7.70 3.41 -7.33
N PHE A 10 -6.80 2.87 -8.13
CA PHE A 10 -5.75 3.62 -8.82
C PHE A 10 -5.96 3.52 -10.32
N ASP A 11 -5.93 4.66 -11.01
CA ASP A 11 -6.00 4.71 -12.48
C ASP A 11 -4.83 3.96 -13.11
N ARG A 12 -3.69 3.92 -12.41
CA ARG A 12 -2.47 3.20 -12.81
C ARG A 12 -1.88 2.45 -11.63
N VAL A 13 -1.56 1.18 -11.84
CA VAL A 13 -0.94 0.31 -10.82
C VAL A 13 0.43 0.84 -10.36
N GLU A 14 1.10 1.58 -11.23
CA GLU A 14 2.35 2.28 -10.95
C GLU A 14 2.21 3.36 -9.86
N GLU A 15 1.04 3.97 -9.73
CA GLU A 15 0.76 4.96 -8.67
C GLU A 15 0.78 4.30 -7.30
N PHE A 16 0.11 3.14 -7.16
CA PHE A 16 0.18 2.34 -5.94
C PHE A 16 1.62 1.88 -5.65
N ASN A 17 2.37 1.42 -6.66
CA ASN A 17 3.76 1.01 -6.45
C ASN A 17 4.66 2.15 -5.99
N SER A 18 4.44 3.36 -6.53
CA SER A 18 5.18 4.56 -6.16
C SER A 18 4.84 4.97 -4.73
N LEU A 19 3.56 4.93 -4.35
CA LEU A 19 3.09 5.21 -3.00
C LEU A 19 3.66 4.21 -1.99
N LEU A 20 3.60 2.91 -2.30
CA LEU A 20 4.15 1.86 -1.44
C LEU A 20 5.68 2.01 -1.31
N GLY A 21 6.39 2.31 -2.41
CA GLY A 21 7.83 2.55 -2.37
C GLY A 21 8.22 3.76 -1.53
N ALA A 22 7.46 4.86 -1.59
CA ALA A 22 7.67 6.01 -0.73
C ALA A 22 7.44 5.67 0.76
N ALA A 23 6.38 4.92 1.07
CA ALA A 23 6.13 4.47 2.43
C ALA A 23 7.23 3.51 2.96
N GLU A 24 7.73 2.59 2.14
CA GLU A 24 8.85 1.70 2.50
C GLU A 24 10.13 2.47 2.84
N LEU A 25 10.39 3.58 2.13
CA LEU A 25 11.57 4.43 2.39
C LEU A 25 11.42 5.31 3.63
N ASN A 26 10.19 5.71 3.96
CA ASN A 26 9.90 6.63 5.06
C ASN A 26 9.53 5.93 6.37
N ALA A 27 9.22 4.64 6.35
CA ALA A 27 8.90 3.85 7.54
C ALA A 27 9.97 4.06 8.63
N ALA A 28 9.54 4.54 9.80
CA ALA A 28 10.42 4.96 10.88
C ALA A 28 10.33 4.05 12.12
N THR A 29 9.33 3.17 12.16
CA THR A 29 9.09 2.23 13.25
C THR A 29 9.01 0.80 12.74
N THR A 30 9.37 -0.17 13.59
CA THR A 30 9.25 -1.61 13.26
C THR A 30 7.85 -1.99 12.77
N TRP A 31 6.81 -1.38 13.34
CA TRP A 31 5.44 -1.62 12.89
C TRP A 31 5.17 -1.09 11.47
N GLU A 32 5.73 0.05 11.08
CA GLU A 32 5.60 0.61 9.73
C GLU A 32 6.39 -0.21 8.70
N GLU A 33 7.57 -0.69 9.09
CA GLU A 33 8.39 -1.61 8.29
C GLU A 33 7.62 -2.91 8.01
N GLU A 34 7.04 -3.52 9.05
CA GLU A 34 6.22 -4.73 8.92
C GLU A 34 4.96 -4.48 8.07
N PHE A 35 4.28 -3.36 8.30
CA PHE A 35 3.08 -2.99 7.55
C PHE A 35 3.36 -2.84 6.05
N THR A 36 4.42 -2.12 5.68
CA THR A 36 4.79 -1.93 4.27
C THR A 36 5.30 -3.23 3.63
N ALA A 37 6.07 -4.03 4.37
CA ALA A 37 6.52 -5.35 3.92
C ALA A 37 5.35 -6.31 3.65
N ASP A 38 4.34 -6.33 4.52
CA ASP A 38 3.14 -7.14 4.35
C ASP A 38 2.32 -6.71 3.11
N LEU A 39 2.16 -5.39 2.91
CA LEU A 39 1.51 -4.87 1.70
C LEU A 39 2.29 -5.25 0.45
N ARG A 40 3.62 -5.14 0.48
CA ARG A 40 4.50 -5.53 -0.64
C ARG A 40 4.39 -7.02 -0.94
N ALA A 41 4.42 -7.88 0.07
CA ALA A 41 4.31 -9.32 -0.10
C ALA A 41 2.95 -9.71 -0.69
N ASN A 42 1.87 -9.11 -0.20
CA ASN A 42 0.53 -9.33 -0.74
C ASN A 42 0.42 -8.82 -2.19
N PHE A 43 0.98 -7.66 -2.50
CA PHE A 43 0.96 -7.11 -3.85
C PHE A 43 1.77 -7.97 -4.83
N GLN A 44 2.92 -8.50 -4.43
CA GLN A 44 3.69 -9.45 -5.24
C GLN A 44 2.92 -10.74 -5.52
N ARG A 45 2.09 -11.19 -4.57
CA ARG A 45 1.32 -12.42 -4.67
C ARG A 45 0.04 -12.27 -5.52
N TYR A 46 -0.69 -11.19 -5.34
CA TYR A 46 -2.03 -11.00 -5.92
C TYR A 46 -2.07 -9.94 -7.03
N GLY A 47 -1.02 -9.12 -7.14
CA GLY A 47 -0.93 -8.04 -8.12
C GLY A 47 -2.03 -6.99 -7.92
N PRO A 48 -2.51 -6.37 -9.01
CA PRO A 48 -3.54 -5.31 -8.97
C PRO A 48 -4.89 -5.75 -8.37
N ARG A 49 -5.15 -7.06 -8.30
CA ARG A 49 -6.36 -7.64 -7.69
C ARG A 49 -6.29 -7.74 -6.17
N MET A 50 -5.17 -7.35 -5.57
CA MET A 50 -5.08 -7.23 -4.11
C MET A 50 -6.10 -6.19 -3.63
N PHE A 51 -6.82 -6.54 -2.56
CA PHE A 51 -7.67 -5.59 -1.86
C PHE A 51 -6.84 -4.68 -0.98
N LEU A 52 -7.17 -3.39 -0.99
CA LEU A 52 -6.60 -2.39 -0.10
C LEU A 52 -7.75 -1.68 0.61
N SER A 53 -7.85 -1.82 1.93
CA SER A 53 -8.87 -1.09 2.68
C SER A 53 -8.56 0.41 2.73
N GLU A 54 -9.58 1.23 2.92
CA GLU A 54 -9.43 2.68 3.14
C GLU A 54 -8.46 2.97 4.29
N SER A 55 -8.54 2.24 5.40
CA SER A 55 -7.61 2.38 6.53
C SER A 55 -6.16 2.04 6.18
N GLN A 56 -5.94 1.03 5.35
CA GLN A 56 -4.61 0.68 4.85
C GLN A 56 -4.10 1.76 3.90
N HIS A 57 -4.95 2.28 3.02
CA HIS A 57 -4.59 3.37 2.12
C HIS A 57 -4.19 4.63 2.90
N THR A 58 -5.02 5.09 3.83
CA THR A 58 -4.73 6.26 4.69
C THR A 58 -3.45 6.06 5.50
N THR A 59 -3.23 4.86 6.02
CA THR A 59 -1.99 4.53 6.75
C THR A 59 -0.78 4.61 5.83
N LEU A 60 -0.88 4.06 4.62
CA LEU A 60 0.17 4.06 3.62
C LEU A 60 0.52 5.49 3.18
N GLU A 61 -0.49 6.33 2.90
CA GLU A 61 -0.31 7.75 2.58
C GLU A 61 0.36 8.50 3.74
N ARG A 62 -0.05 8.23 4.98
CA ARG A 62 0.56 8.85 6.15
C ARG A 62 2.04 8.50 6.26
N ILE A 63 2.43 7.24 6.01
CA ILE A 63 3.83 6.80 6.06
C ILE A 63 4.62 7.40 4.89
N ALA A 64 4.04 7.45 3.69
CA ALA A 64 4.71 8.01 2.52
C ALA A 64 5.00 9.52 2.61
N ASN A 65 4.31 10.27 3.47
CA ASN A 65 4.44 11.73 3.59
C ASN A 65 5.12 12.21 4.90
N GLN A 66 5.82 11.32 5.61
CA GLN A 66 6.52 11.64 6.86
C GLN A 66 7.76 12.52 6.66
#